data_AF-A0A359D830-F1
#
_entry.id   AF-A0A359D830-F1
#
_cell.length_a   1.000
_cell.length_b   1.000
_cell.length_c   1.000
_cell.angle_alpha   90.00
_cell.angle_beta   90.00
_cell.angle_gamma   90.00
#
_symmetry.space_group_name_H-M   'P 1'
#
loop_
_entity.id
_entity.type
_entity.pdbx_description
1 polymer ?
#
loop_
_entity_poly.entity_id
_entity_poly.type
_entity_poly.pdbx_seq_one_letter_code
_entity_poly.pdbx_strand_id
1 'polypeptide(L)'
;RVSVESATLRDELLATLDDEFAFVARTNLGGEAMADADIARLDSIAARTWTRTLDDRIGVAWEEAKRQERSAAPSLPAEERLLADKLEHLIERPPAEIIPADNPWGFKLDVPQHKFNRGELHNLRIGRGTLTAEERYIINHHIVQTILMLSRLPFPAHLRHVAEIAGGHHEKMDGSGYPKRLLREQMSLPARMMAIADIFEALTAVDRPYKKGKLLSESLNIMAGMCKGAHIDPELFGLFVRTKIYQRYAERFMKAEQIDGVDEASVLSKAGLTG
;
A
#
# COMPACT_ATOMS: atom_id res chain seq x y z
N ARG A 1 12.86 -34.72 -40.73
CA ARG A 1 11.68 -33.83 -40.89
C ARG A 1 10.92 -33.71 -39.57
N VAL A 2 10.40 -34.80 -38.99
CA VAL A 2 9.75 -34.82 -37.65
C VAL A 2 10.60 -34.19 -36.53
N SER A 3 11.91 -34.47 -36.50
CA SER A 3 12.84 -33.90 -35.49
C SER A 3 13.10 -32.40 -35.62
N VAL A 4 12.95 -31.81 -36.82
CA VAL A 4 13.18 -30.37 -37.03
C VAL A 4 11.92 -29.59 -36.66
N GLU A 5 10.75 -30.10 -37.07
CA GLU A 5 9.44 -29.53 -36.72
C GLU A 5 9.19 -29.56 -35.21
N SER A 6 9.59 -30.64 -34.52
CA SER A 6 9.56 -30.73 -33.05
C SER A 6 10.54 -29.76 -32.37
N ALA A 7 11.66 -29.42 -33.00
CA ALA A 7 12.61 -28.46 -32.44
C ALA A 7 12.08 -27.03 -32.57
N THR A 8 11.49 -26.69 -33.72
CA THR A 8 10.85 -25.39 -33.94
C THR A 8 9.72 -25.14 -32.94
N LEU A 9 8.81 -26.11 -32.76
CA LEU A 9 7.70 -25.98 -31.80
C LEU A 9 8.19 -25.82 -30.36
N ARG A 10 9.26 -26.51 -29.97
CA ARG A 10 9.90 -26.34 -28.67
C ARG A 10 10.46 -24.93 -28.51
N ASP A 11 11.20 -24.44 -29.50
CA ASP A 11 11.87 -23.15 -29.43
C ASP A 11 10.84 -21.99 -29.41
N GLU A 12 9.73 -22.12 -30.14
CA GLU A 12 8.59 -21.20 -30.07
C GLU A 12 7.92 -21.19 -28.68
N LEU A 13 7.76 -22.37 -28.06
CA LEU A 13 7.21 -22.48 -26.71
C LEU A 13 8.14 -21.86 -25.66
N LEU A 14 9.45 -22.07 -25.77
CA LEU A 14 10.43 -21.47 -24.86
C LEU A 14 10.42 -19.94 -24.97
N ALA A 15 10.39 -19.40 -26.19
CA ALA A 15 10.27 -17.96 -26.38
C ALA A 15 8.98 -17.38 -25.78
N THR A 16 7.87 -18.11 -25.90
CA THR A 16 6.58 -17.74 -25.28
C THR A 16 6.69 -17.73 -23.75
N LEU A 17 7.29 -18.77 -23.16
CA LEU A 17 7.50 -18.88 -21.72
C LEU A 17 8.37 -17.74 -21.17
N ASP A 18 9.43 -17.36 -21.88
CA ASP A 18 10.33 -16.27 -21.48
C ASP A 18 9.60 -14.91 -21.48
N ASP A 19 8.76 -14.64 -22.48
CA ASP A 19 7.95 -13.41 -22.54
C ASP A 19 6.88 -13.38 -21.43
N GLU A 20 6.21 -14.50 -21.18
CA GLU A 20 5.23 -14.62 -20.10
C GLU A 20 5.87 -14.46 -18.72
N PHE A 21 7.03 -15.06 -18.48
CA PHE A 21 7.78 -14.86 -17.24
C PHE A 21 8.18 -13.40 -17.08
N ALA A 22 8.71 -12.76 -18.12
CA ALA A 22 9.08 -11.35 -18.08
C ALA A 22 7.87 -10.47 -17.79
N PHE A 23 6.68 -10.81 -18.31
CA PHE A 23 5.43 -10.14 -17.98
C PHE A 23 5.05 -10.31 -16.50
N VAL A 24 5.01 -11.54 -15.98
CA VAL A 24 4.69 -11.80 -14.56
C VAL A 24 5.68 -11.10 -13.62
N ALA A 25 6.97 -11.12 -13.95
CA ALA A 25 8.01 -10.46 -13.17
C ALA A 25 7.82 -8.93 -13.11
N ARG A 26 7.39 -8.30 -14.22
CA ARG A 26 7.05 -6.85 -14.22
C ARG A 26 5.84 -6.57 -13.35
N THR A 27 4.80 -7.39 -13.43
CA THR A 27 3.58 -7.25 -12.61
C THR A 27 3.91 -7.28 -11.11
N ASN A 28 4.83 -8.15 -10.69
CA ASN A 28 5.25 -8.28 -9.30
C ASN A 28 5.95 -7.02 -8.72
N LEU A 29 6.41 -6.08 -9.56
CA LEU A 29 7.04 -4.84 -9.07
C LEU A 29 6.01 -3.77 -8.62
N GLY A 30 4.73 -3.88 -9.03
CA GLY A 30 3.63 -3.02 -8.56
C GLY A 30 3.78 -1.51 -8.81
N GLY A 31 4.40 -1.12 -9.94
CA GLY A 31 4.73 0.27 -10.24
C GLY A 31 3.59 1.11 -10.87
N GLU A 32 2.81 0.52 -11.78
CA GLU A 32 1.75 1.21 -12.54
C GLU A 32 0.37 0.62 -12.23
N ALA A 33 -0.68 1.30 -12.71
CA ALA A 33 -2.02 0.74 -12.63
C ALA A 33 -2.11 -0.48 -13.56
N MET A 34 -2.59 -1.61 -13.06
CA MET A 34 -2.76 -2.81 -13.86
C MET A 34 -3.98 -2.66 -14.78
N ALA A 35 -3.78 -2.79 -16.09
CA ALA A 35 -4.87 -2.70 -17.05
C ALA A 35 -5.70 -4.00 -17.07
N ASP A 36 -6.98 -3.92 -17.45
CA ASP A 36 -7.85 -5.10 -17.58
C ASP A 36 -7.27 -6.13 -18.57
N ALA A 37 -6.58 -5.67 -19.61
CA ALA A 37 -5.89 -6.53 -20.57
C ALA A 37 -4.71 -7.29 -19.94
N ASP A 38 -3.99 -6.68 -19.00
CA ASP A 38 -2.91 -7.34 -18.27
C ASP A 38 -3.45 -8.37 -17.29
N ILE A 39 -4.59 -8.08 -16.64
CA ILE A 39 -5.29 -9.06 -15.79
C ILE A 39 -5.73 -10.26 -16.63
N ALA A 40 -6.38 -10.02 -17.77
CA ALA A 40 -6.79 -11.09 -18.68
C ALA A 40 -5.60 -11.92 -19.20
N ARG A 41 -4.47 -11.26 -19.50
CA ARG A 41 -3.25 -11.95 -19.90
C ARG A 41 -2.69 -12.82 -18.76
N LEU A 42 -2.65 -12.30 -17.54
CA LEU A 42 -2.22 -13.04 -16.36
C LEU A 42 -3.10 -14.28 -16.14
N ASP A 43 -4.41 -14.15 -16.35
CA ASP A 43 -5.37 -15.25 -16.20
C ASP A 43 -5.14 -16.36 -17.21
N SER A 44 -4.82 -15.99 -18.45
CA SER A 44 -4.43 -16.94 -19.49
C SER A 44 -3.14 -17.68 -19.14
N ILE A 45 -2.13 -16.98 -18.61
CA ILE A 45 -0.86 -17.59 -18.19
C ILE A 45 -1.09 -18.54 -17.01
N ALA A 46 -1.86 -18.11 -16.02
CA ALA A 46 -2.18 -18.89 -14.82
C ALA A 46 -2.94 -20.18 -15.15
N ALA A 47 -3.78 -20.17 -16.18
CA ALA A 47 -4.57 -21.33 -16.59
C ALA A 47 -3.74 -22.45 -17.22
N ARG A 48 -2.49 -22.20 -17.65
CA ARG A 48 -1.59 -23.27 -18.12
C ARG A 48 -1.44 -24.31 -17.03
N THR A 49 -1.52 -25.59 -17.39
CA THR A 49 -1.35 -26.68 -16.44
C THR A 49 0.02 -27.35 -16.55
N TRP A 50 0.45 -27.97 -15.47
CA TRP A 50 1.60 -28.86 -15.41
C TRP A 50 1.28 -30.07 -14.53
N THR A 51 2.02 -31.17 -14.72
CA THR A 51 1.82 -32.40 -13.97
C THR A 51 2.78 -32.47 -12.79
N ARG A 52 2.26 -32.36 -11.58
CA ARG A 52 3.00 -32.55 -10.34
C ARG A 52 3.05 -34.03 -9.96
N THR A 53 4.26 -34.54 -9.77
CA THR A 53 4.52 -35.93 -9.37
C THR A 53 4.93 -36.08 -7.90
N LEU A 54 5.25 -34.97 -7.24
CA LEU A 54 5.70 -34.93 -5.84
C LEU A 54 4.62 -34.32 -4.96
N ASP A 55 4.44 -34.85 -3.75
CA ASP A 55 3.49 -34.30 -2.78
C ASP A 55 3.96 -32.92 -2.27
N ASP A 56 3.12 -31.90 -2.44
CA ASP A 56 3.35 -30.53 -1.97
C ASP A 56 2.94 -30.32 -0.50
N ARG A 57 2.50 -31.39 0.17
CA ARG A 57 2.13 -31.39 1.60
C ARG A 57 3.23 -31.94 2.52
N ILE A 58 4.32 -32.45 1.96
CA ILE A 58 5.43 -33.03 2.74
C ILE A 58 6.50 -31.96 2.99
N GLY A 59 6.97 -31.86 4.25
CA GLY A 59 8.06 -30.95 4.64
C GLY A 59 7.62 -29.50 4.89
N VAL A 60 6.32 -29.21 4.85
CA VAL A 60 5.76 -27.91 5.22
C VAL A 60 5.68 -27.73 6.74
N ALA A 61 5.60 -26.49 7.21
CA ALA A 61 5.42 -26.20 8.63
C ALA A 61 4.07 -26.74 9.16
N TRP A 62 3.98 -27.04 10.46
CA TRP A 62 2.78 -27.58 11.09
C TRP A 62 1.51 -26.74 10.85
N GLU A 63 1.63 -25.41 10.85
CA GLU A 63 0.51 -24.53 10.55
C GLU A 63 0.06 -24.61 9.08
N GLU A 64 1.00 -24.78 8.15
CA GLU A 64 0.72 -24.92 6.73
C GLU A 64 0.06 -26.27 6.44
N ALA A 65 0.57 -27.36 7.03
CA ALA A 65 -0.04 -28.69 6.93
C ALA A 65 -1.51 -28.68 7.38
N LYS A 66 -1.79 -28.03 8.53
CA LYS A 66 -3.16 -27.86 9.03
C LYS A 66 -4.05 -27.06 8.08
N ARG A 67 -3.49 -26.07 7.37
CA ARG A 67 -4.25 -25.32 6.35
C ARG A 67 -4.54 -26.18 5.11
N GLN A 68 -3.60 -27.02 4.70
CA GLN A 68 -3.80 -27.95 3.58
C GLN A 68 -4.86 -29.02 3.86
N GLU A 69 -5.13 -29.36 5.13
CA GLU A 69 -6.24 -30.25 5.53
C GLU A 69 -7.64 -29.71 5.15
N ARG A 70 -7.76 -28.42 4.84
CA ARG A 70 -9.02 -27.82 4.34
C ARG A 70 -9.44 -28.35 2.97
N SER A 71 -8.53 -28.96 2.23
CA SER A 71 -8.81 -29.59 0.93
C SER A 71 -8.34 -31.04 0.93
N ALA A 72 -9.05 -31.89 0.19
CA ALA A 72 -8.65 -33.28 0.02
C ALA A 72 -7.28 -33.35 -0.68
N ALA A 73 -6.41 -34.25 -0.19
CA ALA A 73 -5.12 -34.47 -0.83
C ALA A 73 -5.33 -35.03 -2.26
N PRO A 74 -4.70 -34.43 -3.29
CA PRO A 74 -4.84 -34.93 -4.65
C PRO A 74 -4.11 -36.27 -4.81
N SER A 75 -4.65 -37.15 -5.65
CA SER A 75 -3.93 -38.34 -6.10
C SER A 75 -2.78 -37.94 -7.02
N LEU A 76 -1.60 -38.52 -6.80
CA LEU A 76 -0.43 -38.26 -7.65
C LEU A 76 -0.36 -39.30 -8.80
N PRO A 77 0.07 -38.88 -10.01
CA PRO A 77 0.38 -37.50 -10.40
C PRO A 77 -0.88 -36.64 -10.53
N ALA A 78 -0.78 -35.35 -10.19
CA ALA A 78 -1.87 -34.39 -10.23
C ALA A 78 -1.62 -33.32 -11.30
N GLU A 79 -2.65 -32.93 -12.05
CA GLU A 79 -2.59 -31.72 -12.88
C GLU A 79 -2.87 -30.49 -12.02
N GLU A 80 -2.00 -29.49 -12.14
CA GLU A 80 -2.13 -28.21 -11.42
C GLU A 80 -2.00 -27.04 -12.38
N ARG A 81 -2.66 -25.94 -12.04
CA ARG A 81 -2.47 -24.65 -12.71
C ARG A 81 -1.09 -24.08 -12.38
N LEU A 82 -0.53 -23.31 -13.32
CA LEU A 82 0.77 -22.67 -13.17
C LEU A 82 0.76 -21.66 -12.03
N LEU A 83 -0.34 -20.91 -11.89
CA LEU A 83 -0.59 -20.02 -10.77
C LEU A 83 -2.01 -20.26 -10.25
N ALA A 84 -2.17 -20.32 -8.94
CA ALA A 84 -3.45 -20.62 -8.31
C ALA A 84 -3.64 -19.92 -6.96
N ASP A 85 -4.87 -19.48 -6.71
CA ASP A 85 -5.33 -19.12 -5.38
C ASP A 85 -5.92 -20.36 -4.71
N LYS A 86 -5.19 -20.95 -3.76
CA LYS A 86 -5.59 -22.17 -3.03
C LYS A 86 -6.17 -21.82 -1.65
N LEU A 87 -6.96 -22.72 -1.06
CA LEU A 87 -7.59 -22.50 0.25
C LEU A 87 -6.56 -22.41 1.39
N GLU A 88 -5.43 -23.10 1.25
CA GLU A 88 -4.30 -23.04 2.17
C GLU A 88 -3.58 -21.69 2.16
N HIS A 89 -3.70 -20.90 1.08
CA HIS A 89 -3.13 -19.56 1.00
C HIS A 89 -3.88 -18.54 1.87
N LEU A 90 -5.10 -18.86 2.32
CA LEU A 90 -5.94 -18.00 3.15
C LEU A 90 -5.56 -18.17 4.63
N ILE A 91 -5.03 -17.12 5.25
CA ILE A 91 -4.68 -17.10 6.67
C ILE A 91 -5.79 -16.35 7.41
N GLU A 92 -6.49 -17.05 8.29
CA GLU A 92 -7.59 -16.51 9.08
C GLU A 92 -7.11 -15.49 10.13
N ARG A 93 -7.94 -14.49 10.40
CA ARG A 93 -7.70 -13.53 11.49
C ARG A 93 -8.22 -14.11 12.80
N PRO A 94 -7.39 -14.19 13.86
CA PRO A 94 -7.87 -14.65 15.14
C PRO A 94 -8.87 -13.64 15.73
N PRO A 95 -9.90 -14.10 16.47
CA PRO A 95 -10.90 -13.20 17.05
C PRO A 95 -10.32 -12.08 17.91
N ALA A 96 -9.19 -12.33 18.58
CA ALA A 96 -8.49 -11.34 19.42
C ALA A 96 -7.92 -10.14 18.63
N GLU A 97 -7.74 -10.26 17.32
CA GLU A 97 -7.27 -9.18 16.44
C GLU A 97 -8.41 -8.38 15.79
N ILE A 98 -9.67 -8.75 16.07
CA ILE A 98 -10.85 -8.06 15.52
C ILE A 98 -11.24 -6.93 16.47
N ILE A 99 -11.24 -5.70 15.94
CA ILE A 99 -11.74 -4.53 16.67
C ILE A 99 -13.28 -4.55 16.61
N PRO A 100 -14.00 -4.53 17.74
CA PRO A 100 -15.45 -4.48 17.74
C PRO A 100 -16.01 -3.22 17.07
N ALA A 101 -17.17 -3.33 16.45
CA ALA A 101 -17.83 -2.20 15.80
C ALA A 101 -18.18 -1.06 16.78
N ASP A 102 -18.50 -1.42 18.03
CA ASP A 102 -18.80 -0.53 19.16
C ASP A 102 -17.57 -0.19 20.01
N ASN A 103 -16.36 -0.27 19.43
CA ASN A 103 -15.13 0.03 20.16
C ASN A 103 -15.14 1.47 20.74
N PRO A 104 -14.63 1.67 21.97
CA PRO A 104 -14.71 2.96 22.67
C PRO A 104 -13.85 4.06 22.05
N TRP A 105 -12.97 3.74 21.09
CA TRP A 105 -12.09 4.70 20.43
C TRP A 105 -12.71 5.32 19.17
N GLY A 106 -13.81 4.75 18.67
CA GLY A 106 -14.50 5.18 17.45
C GLY A 106 -13.80 4.79 16.16
N PHE A 107 -13.01 3.72 16.14
CA PHE A 107 -12.34 3.22 14.93
C PHE A 107 -13.36 2.67 13.94
N LYS A 108 -13.19 3.04 12.67
CA LYS A 108 -14.00 2.66 11.50
C LYS A 108 -13.07 2.20 10.38
N LEU A 109 -12.45 1.03 10.57
CA LEU A 109 -11.55 0.42 9.60
C LEU A 109 -12.28 -0.66 8.80
N ASP A 110 -11.98 -0.74 7.51
CA ASP A 110 -12.41 -1.86 6.69
C ASP A 110 -11.52 -3.06 7.03
N VAL A 111 -12.04 -3.99 7.83
CA VAL A 111 -11.32 -5.20 8.25
C VAL A 111 -11.50 -6.27 7.15
N PRO A 112 -10.43 -6.68 6.45
CA PRO A 112 -10.53 -7.78 5.49
C PRO A 112 -10.85 -9.09 6.20
N GLN A 113 -11.57 -9.99 5.51
CA GLN A 113 -11.99 -11.29 6.04
C GLN A 113 -10.79 -12.10 6.56
N HIS A 114 -9.72 -12.12 5.78
CA HIS A 114 -8.50 -12.85 6.11
C HIS A 114 -7.46 -11.91 6.72
N LYS A 115 -6.55 -12.47 7.52
CA LYS A 115 -5.36 -11.76 8.02
C LYS A 115 -4.35 -11.56 6.90
N PHE A 116 -4.15 -12.61 6.11
CA PHE A 116 -3.37 -12.58 4.88
C PHE A 116 -4.03 -13.45 3.84
N ASN A 117 -3.94 -13.04 2.58
CA ASN A 117 -4.23 -13.89 1.45
C ASN A 117 -2.95 -14.04 0.63
N ARG A 118 -2.34 -15.22 0.68
CA ARG A 118 -1.11 -15.55 -0.06
C ARG A 118 -1.37 -16.10 -1.46
N GLY A 119 -2.59 -15.93 -1.97
CA GLY A 119 -2.98 -16.35 -3.31
C GLY A 119 -2.09 -15.72 -4.37
N GLU A 120 -1.53 -16.53 -5.27
CA GLU A 120 -0.59 -16.03 -6.27
C GLU A 120 -1.24 -15.02 -7.20
N LEU A 121 -2.44 -15.31 -7.69
CA LEU A 121 -3.20 -14.41 -8.57
C LEU A 121 -3.74 -13.22 -7.78
N HIS A 122 -4.22 -13.42 -6.55
CA HIS A 122 -4.65 -12.33 -5.68
C HIS A 122 -3.56 -11.26 -5.50
N ASN A 123 -2.32 -11.68 -5.26
CA ASN A 123 -1.19 -10.78 -5.06
C ASN A 123 -0.67 -10.18 -6.37
N LEU A 124 -0.73 -10.91 -7.48
CA LEU A 124 -0.29 -10.41 -8.78
C LEU A 124 -1.32 -9.47 -9.45
N ARG A 125 -2.61 -9.54 -9.08
CA ARG A 125 -3.68 -8.72 -9.68
C ARG A 125 -3.92 -7.38 -8.96
N ILE A 126 -2.97 -6.92 -8.14
CA ILE A 126 -3.13 -5.65 -7.43
C ILE A 126 -3.24 -4.51 -8.45
N GLY A 127 -4.43 -3.91 -8.55
CA GLY A 127 -4.70 -2.90 -9.57
C GLY A 127 -3.90 -1.60 -9.42
N ARG A 128 -3.45 -1.25 -8.20
CA ARG A 128 -2.62 -0.06 -7.96
C ARG A 128 -1.75 -0.20 -6.71
N GLY A 129 -0.45 0.05 -6.88
CA GLY A 129 0.54 -0.06 -5.81
C GLY A 129 0.90 -1.51 -5.52
N THR A 130 1.44 -1.77 -4.33
CA THR A 130 2.08 -3.05 -4.00
C THR A 130 1.43 -3.76 -2.81
N LEU A 131 0.25 -3.31 -2.38
CA LEU A 131 -0.39 -3.80 -1.15
C LEU A 131 -1.79 -4.28 -1.46
N THR A 132 -2.06 -5.52 -1.06
CA THR A 132 -3.40 -6.09 -0.95
C THR A 132 -4.24 -5.36 0.11
N ALA A 133 -5.54 -5.64 0.17
CA ALA A 133 -6.42 -5.09 1.21
C ALA A 133 -5.98 -5.55 2.61
N GLU A 134 -5.58 -6.82 2.74
CA GLU A 134 -5.05 -7.44 3.96
C GLU A 134 -3.81 -6.71 4.47
N GLU A 135 -2.83 -6.50 3.60
CA GLU A 135 -1.58 -5.82 3.95
C GLU A 135 -1.81 -4.34 4.24
N ARG A 136 -2.67 -3.67 3.47
CA ARG A 136 -3.04 -2.27 3.71
C ARG A 136 -3.70 -2.10 5.07
N TYR A 137 -4.59 -3.02 5.46
CA TYR A 137 -5.18 -3.02 6.79
C TYR A 137 -4.12 -3.14 7.88
N ILE A 138 -3.17 -4.07 7.74
CA ILE A 138 -2.09 -4.27 8.71
C ILE A 138 -1.21 -3.03 8.82
N ILE A 139 -0.85 -2.40 7.69
CA ILE A 139 -0.06 -1.17 7.71
C ILE A 139 -0.86 -0.06 8.39
N ASN A 140 -2.11 0.20 8.01
CA ASN A 140 -2.94 1.23 8.62
C ASN A 140 -3.15 1.03 10.13
N HIS A 141 -3.04 -0.21 10.61
CA HIS A 141 -3.18 -0.56 12.03
C HIS A 141 -2.12 0.13 12.93
N HIS A 142 -1.01 0.63 12.41
CA HIS A 142 -0.03 1.37 13.21
C HIS A 142 -0.63 2.62 13.88
N ILE A 143 -1.63 3.27 13.26
CA ILE A 143 -2.32 4.42 13.86
C ILE A 143 -3.27 3.99 14.98
N VAL A 144 -3.92 2.83 14.84
CA VAL A 144 -4.69 2.22 15.93
C VAL A 144 -3.78 2.00 17.13
N GLN A 145 -2.62 1.36 16.93
CA GLN A 145 -1.66 1.10 17.99
C GLN A 145 -1.15 2.40 18.63
N THR A 146 -0.85 3.42 17.82
CA THR A 146 -0.47 4.76 18.29
C THR A 146 -1.52 5.33 19.24
N ILE A 147 -2.80 5.31 18.87
CA ILE A 147 -3.88 5.82 19.72
C ILE A 147 -4.03 4.99 20.99
N LEU A 148 -3.97 3.65 20.89
CA LEU A 148 -4.11 2.75 22.04
C LEU A 148 -2.99 2.91 23.07
N MET A 149 -1.75 3.11 22.59
CA MET A 149 -0.58 3.33 23.42
C MET A 149 -0.61 4.72 24.06
N LEU A 150 -0.74 5.77 23.24
CA LEU A 150 -0.66 7.15 23.73
C LEU A 150 -1.83 7.52 24.65
N SER A 151 -3.03 6.99 24.40
CA SER A 151 -4.20 7.22 25.28
C SER A 151 -4.04 6.64 26.69
N ARG A 152 -3.05 5.77 26.92
CA ARG A 152 -2.76 5.18 28.23
C ARG A 152 -1.64 5.89 28.98
N LEU A 153 -0.95 6.84 28.35
CA LEU A 153 0.16 7.54 28.98
C LEU A 153 -0.35 8.73 29.82
N PRO A 154 0.24 8.97 31.01
CA PRO A 154 -0.16 10.07 31.89
C PRO A 154 0.43 11.40 31.44
N PHE A 155 -0.08 11.95 30.34
CA PHE A 155 0.40 13.23 29.81
C PHE A 155 0.08 14.40 30.75
N PRO A 156 1.00 15.38 30.91
CA PRO A 156 0.69 16.63 31.56
C PRO A 156 -0.35 17.43 30.74
N ALA A 157 -1.03 18.38 31.38
CA ALA A 157 -2.16 19.10 30.79
C ALA A 157 -1.88 19.78 29.43
N HIS A 158 -0.64 20.20 29.18
CA HIS A 158 -0.22 20.82 27.91
C HIS A 158 0.05 19.80 26.79
N LEU A 159 0.16 18.51 27.10
CA LEU A 159 0.34 17.41 26.13
C LEU A 159 -0.87 16.48 26.03
N ARG A 160 -2.00 16.81 26.68
CA ARG A 160 -3.20 15.96 26.71
C ARG A 160 -3.77 15.60 25.32
N HIS A 161 -3.45 16.38 24.29
CA HIS A 161 -3.94 16.18 22.93
C HIS A 161 -3.00 15.36 22.04
N VAL A 162 -1.83 14.92 22.53
CA VAL A 162 -0.83 14.19 21.74
C VAL A 162 -1.41 12.95 21.05
N ALA A 163 -2.27 12.18 21.73
CA ALA A 163 -2.90 11.01 21.13
C ALA A 163 -3.85 11.34 19.97
N GLU A 164 -4.52 12.50 20.01
CA GLU A 164 -5.38 12.96 18.92
C GLU A 164 -4.56 13.47 17.73
N ILE A 165 -3.53 14.26 17.99
CA ILE A 165 -2.65 14.80 16.93
C ILE A 165 -1.92 13.66 16.22
N ALA A 166 -1.29 12.77 16.98
CA ALA A 166 -0.59 11.61 16.44
C ALA A 166 -1.56 10.56 15.85
N GLY A 167 -2.78 10.46 16.37
CA GLY A 167 -3.78 9.52 15.85
C GLY A 167 -4.53 10.02 14.60
N GLY A 168 -4.56 11.33 14.38
CA GLY A 168 -5.40 11.97 13.36
C GLY A 168 -4.68 12.33 12.06
N HIS A 169 -3.35 12.18 11.97
CA HIS A 169 -2.60 12.66 10.80
C HIS A 169 -2.81 11.85 9.50
N HIS A 170 -3.51 10.72 9.56
CA HIS A 170 -3.97 9.95 8.39
C HIS A 170 -5.45 10.14 8.05
N GLU A 171 -6.15 10.98 8.82
CA GLU A 171 -7.49 11.43 8.45
C GLU A 171 -7.41 12.40 7.27
N LYS A 172 -8.48 12.42 6.46
CA LYS A 172 -8.57 13.26 5.26
C LYS A 172 -9.74 14.22 5.41
N MET A 173 -9.71 15.34 4.71
CA MET A 173 -10.68 16.43 4.89
C MET A 173 -12.11 16.01 4.53
N ASP A 174 -12.27 15.01 3.67
CA ASP A 174 -13.55 14.46 3.20
C ASP A 174 -14.03 13.23 3.99
N GLY A 175 -13.30 12.79 5.03
CA GLY A 175 -13.66 11.61 5.82
C GLY A 175 -13.28 10.27 5.17
N SER A 176 -12.61 10.26 4.01
CA SER A 176 -12.08 9.04 3.39
C SER A 176 -10.77 8.54 4.03
N GLY A 177 -10.28 9.24 5.05
CA GLY A 177 -9.10 8.88 5.84
C GLY A 177 -9.38 7.83 6.91
N TYR A 178 -8.40 7.62 7.79
CA TYR A 178 -8.46 6.60 8.85
C TYR A 178 -7.72 7.09 10.11
N PRO A 179 -8.00 6.53 11.31
CA PRO A 179 -8.79 5.32 11.57
C PRO A 179 -10.26 5.56 11.95
N LYS A 180 -10.70 6.80 12.13
CA LYS A 180 -12.05 7.15 12.61
C LYS A 180 -12.96 7.75 11.52
N ARG A 181 -12.40 8.08 10.35
CA ARG A 181 -13.12 8.71 9.21
C ARG A 181 -13.68 10.06 9.60
N LEU A 182 -12.80 10.93 10.11
CA LEU A 182 -13.16 12.27 10.54
C LEU A 182 -13.25 13.22 9.35
N LEU A 183 -14.26 14.09 9.36
CA LEU A 183 -14.32 15.25 8.46
C LEU A 183 -13.38 16.36 8.94
N ARG A 184 -13.04 17.28 8.04
CA ARG A 184 -12.19 18.46 8.32
C ARG A 184 -12.53 19.16 9.63
N GLU A 185 -13.81 19.42 9.86
CA GLU A 185 -14.34 20.19 11.00
C GLU A 185 -14.24 19.43 12.32
N GLN A 186 -14.05 18.11 12.27
CA GLN A 186 -13.90 17.25 13.43
C GLN A 186 -12.43 17.11 13.87
N MET A 187 -11.49 17.63 13.07
CA MET A 187 -10.06 17.56 13.34
C MET A 187 -9.52 18.87 13.90
N SER A 188 -8.64 18.78 14.90
CA SER A 188 -7.94 19.94 15.41
C SER A 188 -7.00 20.56 14.34
N LEU A 189 -6.67 21.84 14.49
CA LEU A 189 -5.65 22.47 13.64
C LEU A 189 -4.30 21.74 13.73
N PRO A 190 -3.79 21.37 14.93
CA PRO A 190 -2.54 20.61 15.04
C PRO A 190 -2.57 19.25 14.33
N ALA A 191 -3.68 18.50 14.38
CA ALA A 191 -3.79 17.23 13.66
C ALA A 191 -3.70 17.42 12.12
N ARG A 192 -4.39 18.43 11.59
CA ARG A 192 -4.31 18.77 10.15
C ARG A 192 -2.92 19.28 9.74
N MET A 193 -2.25 20.03 10.61
CA MET A 193 -0.86 20.46 10.40
C MET A 193 0.12 19.29 10.43
N MET A 194 -0.10 18.31 11.32
CA MET A 194 0.74 17.11 11.42
C MET A 194 0.71 16.30 10.11
N ALA A 195 -0.47 16.14 9.48
CA ALA A 195 -0.59 15.45 8.20
C ALA A 195 0.28 16.10 7.11
N ILE A 196 0.30 17.44 7.05
CA ILE A 196 1.15 18.19 6.09
C ILE A 196 2.63 17.96 6.39
N ALA A 197 3.03 18.03 7.66
CA ALA A 197 4.41 17.84 8.07
C ALA A 197 4.91 16.41 7.77
N ASP A 198 4.13 15.40 8.12
CA ASP A 198 4.44 13.98 7.88
C ASP A 198 4.58 13.68 6.38
N ILE A 199 3.62 14.12 5.56
CA ILE A 199 3.67 13.91 4.11
C ILE A 199 4.88 14.61 3.49
N PHE A 200 5.16 15.86 3.88
CA PHE A 200 6.29 16.60 3.32
C PHE A 200 7.62 15.95 3.69
N GLU A 201 7.79 15.53 4.95
CA GLU A 201 8.97 14.81 5.40
C GLU A 201 9.14 13.49 4.63
N ALA A 202 8.06 12.70 4.51
CA ALA A 202 8.10 11.42 3.82
C ALA A 202 8.43 11.53 2.31
N LEU A 203 8.01 12.61 1.64
CA LEU A 203 8.32 12.84 0.22
C LEU A 203 9.76 13.31 0.00
N THR A 204 10.33 14.06 0.95
CA THR A 204 11.66 14.68 0.84
C THR A 204 12.78 13.82 1.44
N ALA A 205 12.43 12.85 2.29
CA ALA A 205 13.35 11.92 2.94
C ALA A 205 14.24 11.16 1.93
N VAL A 206 15.53 11.05 2.26
CA VAL A 206 16.59 10.50 1.39
C VAL A 206 17.10 9.13 1.84
N ASP A 207 16.70 8.73 3.04
CA ASP A 207 17.20 7.56 3.77
C ASP A 207 16.43 6.28 3.45
N ARG A 208 15.38 6.34 2.61
CA ARG A 208 14.60 5.16 2.22
C ARG A 208 15.36 4.37 1.14
N PRO A 209 15.81 3.12 1.40
CA PRO A 209 16.63 2.33 0.48
C PRO A 209 15.99 2.07 -0.89
N TYR A 210 14.66 2.23 -0.97
CA TYR A 210 13.85 1.83 -2.11
C TYR A 210 13.44 2.98 -3.04
N LYS A 211 13.74 4.25 -2.71
CA LYS A 211 13.40 5.42 -3.55
C LYS A 211 14.43 6.53 -3.41
N LYS A 212 14.77 7.17 -4.53
CA LYS A 212 15.46 8.48 -4.49
C LYS A 212 14.50 9.51 -3.89
N GLY A 213 14.96 10.29 -2.91
CA GLY A 213 14.20 11.42 -2.36
C GLY A 213 13.81 12.40 -3.47
N LYS A 214 12.59 12.93 -3.40
CA LYS A 214 12.05 13.82 -4.44
C LYS A 214 12.69 15.20 -4.39
N LEU A 215 12.62 15.92 -5.52
CA LEU A 215 12.97 17.33 -5.56
C LEU A 215 11.97 18.14 -4.72
N LEU A 216 12.42 19.28 -4.20
CA LEU A 216 11.60 20.15 -3.37
C LEU A 216 10.33 20.62 -4.12
N SER A 217 10.50 21.06 -5.37
CA SER A 217 9.40 21.46 -6.22
C SER A 217 8.44 20.29 -6.52
N GLU A 218 8.96 19.10 -6.73
CA GLU A 218 8.17 17.88 -7.00
C GLU A 218 7.29 17.53 -5.79
N SER A 219 7.87 17.54 -4.58
CA SER A 219 7.16 17.28 -3.33
C SER A 219 5.99 18.24 -3.12
N LEU A 220 6.20 19.54 -3.33
CA LEU A 220 5.15 20.55 -3.19
C LEU A 220 4.05 20.41 -4.25
N ASN A 221 4.40 20.05 -5.49
CA ASN A 221 3.41 19.79 -6.54
C ASN A 221 2.55 18.56 -6.24
N ILE A 222 3.13 17.50 -5.68
CA ILE A 222 2.37 16.32 -5.21
C ILE A 222 1.39 16.73 -4.11
N MET A 223 1.86 17.49 -3.11
CA MET A 223 1.01 17.98 -2.03
C MET A 223 -0.10 18.92 -2.51
N ALA A 224 0.16 19.78 -3.49
CA ALA A 224 -0.88 20.60 -4.12
C ALA A 224 -1.96 19.72 -4.79
N GLY A 225 -1.58 18.61 -5.42
CA GLY A 225 -2.53 17.60 -5.91
C GLY A 225 -3.33 16.93 -4.80
N MET A 226 -2.70 16.67 -3.65
CA MET A 226 -3.35 16.13 -2.46
C MET A 226 -4.41 17.09 -1.87
N CYS A 227 -4.22 18.40 -1.95
CA CYS A 227 -5.26 19.38 -1.58
C CYS A 227 -6.54 19.18 -2.41
N LYS A 228 -6.41 19.03 -3.73
CA LYS A 228 -7.55 18.77 -4.63
C LYS A 228 -8.27 17.47 -4.34
N GLY A 229 -7.53 16.44 -3.93
CA GLY A 229 -8.08 15.16 -3.50
C GLY A 229 -8.62 15.15 -2.06
N ALA A 230 -8.67 16.31 -1.37
CA ALA A 230 -9.06 16.43 0.03
C ALA A 230 -8.18 15.63 1.03
N HIS A 231 -6.97 15.23 0.63
CA HIS A 231 -6.05 14.49 1.51
C HIS A 231 -5.48 15.39 2.62
N ILE A 232 -5.20 16.66 2.32
CA ILE A 232 -4.65 17.63 3.28
C ILE A 232 -5.44 18.94 3.19
N ASP A 233 -5.40 19.72 4.27
CA ASP A 233 -6.09 21.00 4.34
C ASP A 233 -5.46 22.05 3.41
N PRO A 234 -6.20 22.59 2.41
CA PRO A 234 -5.65 23.57 1.49
C PRO A 234 -5.21 24.86 2.17
N GLU A 235 -5.96 25.38 3.15
CA GLU A 235 -5.64 26.66 3.80
C GLU A 235 -4.33 26.56 4.60
N LEU A 236 -4.15 25.45 5.33
CA LEU A 236 -2.92 25.18 6.07
C LEU A 236 -1.74 24.90 5.15
N PHE A 237 -1.94 24.18 4.05
CA PHE A 237 -0.91 23.99 3.04
C PHE A 237 -0.50 25.33 2.41
N GLY A 238 -1.47 26.21 2.12
CA GLY A 238 -1.20 27.56 1.64
C GLY A 238 -0.39 28.39 2.62
N LEU A 239 -0.68 28.29 3.93
CA LEU A 239 0.14 28.93 4.96
C LEU A 239 1.57 28.38 4.98
N PHE A 240 1.73 27.06 4.91
CA PHE A 240 3.03 26.37 4.87
C PHE A 240 3.91 26.85 3.70
N VAL A 241 3.31 27.05 2.52
CA VAL A 241 4.00 27.60 1.34
C VAL A 241 4.31 29.09 1.51
N ARG A 242 3.31 29.94 1.78
CA ARG A 242 3.49 31.40 1.86
C ARG A 242 4.48 31.85 2.94
N THR A 243 4.57 31.09 4.04
CA THR A 243 5.50 31.37 5.14
C THR A 243 6.88 30.73 4.96
N LYS A 244 7.10 30.03 3.83
CA LYS A 244 8.35 29.37 3.45
C LYS A 244 8.86 28.38 4.49
N ILE A 245 7.95 27.70 5.20
CA ILE A 245 8.34 26.65 6.16
C ILE A 245 9.03 25.50 5.42
N TYR A 246 8.51 25.14 4.24
CA TYR A 246 9.12 24.12 3.37
C TYR A 246 10.60 24.42 3.06
N GLN A 247 10.91 25.68 2.76
CA GLN A 247 12.25 26.13 2.38
C GLN A 247 13.21 26.05 3.57
N ARG A 248 12.77 26.56 4.74
CA ARG A 248 13.57 26.49 5.98
C ARG A 248 13.85 25.05 6.41
N TYR A 249 12.89 24.14 6.19
CA TYR A 249 13.10 22.72 6.42
C TYR A 249 14.12 22.16 5.43
N ALA A 250 13.94 22.42 4.15
CA ALA A 250 14.80 21.93 3.08
C ALA A 250 16.27 22.34 3.30
N GLU A 251 16.52 23.61 3.58
CA GLU A 251 17.86 24.15 3.87
C GLU A 251 18.57 23.47 5.05
N ARG A 252 17.80 22.93 6.01
CA ARG A 252 18.34 22.29 7.20
C ARG A 252 18.50 20.78 7.09
N PHE A 253 17.61 20.11 6.35
CA PHE A 253 17.47 18.65 6.40
C PHE A 253 17.57 17.95 5.05
N MET A 254 17.39 18.65 3.92
CA MET A 254 17.52 18.07 2.59
C MET A 254 18.95 18.23 2.05
N LYS A 255 19.33 17.38 1.09
CA LYS A 255 20.59 17.54 0.37
C LYS A 255 20.48 18.70 -0.63
N ALA A 256 21.59 19.41 -0.85
CA ALA A 256 21.62 20.57 -1.75
C ALA A 256 21.10 20.24 -3.16
N GLU A 257 21.34 19.03 -3.66
CA GLU A 257 20.92 18.60 -5.00
C GLU A 257 19.39 18.37 -5.12
N GLN A 258 18.67 18.27 -3.99
CA GLN A 258 17.20 18.15 -3.98
C GLN A 258 16.50 19.51 -3.92
N ILE A 259 17.22 20.59 -3.63
CA ILE A 259 16.65 21.92 -3.41
C ILE A 259 16.67 22.67 -4.75
N ASP A 260 15.64 22.45 -5.55
CA ASP A 260 15.41 23.16 -6.80
C ASP A 260 14.47 24.36 -6.61
N GLY A 261 14.33 25.17 -7.67
CA GLY A 261 13.48 26.37 -7.64
C GLY A 261 12.00 26.04 -7.52
N VAL A 262 11.30 26.71 -6.61
CA VAL A 262 9.85 26.55 -6.39
C VAL A 262 9.09 27.76 -6.93
N ASP A 263 8.18 27.51 -7.87
CA ASP A 263 7.16 28.49 -8.27
C ASP A 263 5.96 28.42 -7.32
N GLU A 264 6.01 29.23 -6.25
CA GLU A 264 4.97 29.26 -5.21
C GLU A 264 3.59 29.63 -5.76
N ALA A 265 3.51 30.53 -6.74
CA ALA A 265 2.25 30.95 -7.34
C ALA A 265 1.58 29.78 -8.08
N SER A 266 2.37 29.02 -8.85
CA SER A 266 1.91 27.81 -9.53
C SER A 266 1.46 26.73 -8.53
N VAL A 267 2.23 26.48 -7.47
CA VAL A 267 1.88 25.50 -6.42
C VAL A 267 0.56 25.88 -5.72
N LEU A 268 0.40 27.13 -5.31
CA LEU A 268 -0.82 27.61 -4.66
C LEU A 268 -2.03 27.53 -5.59
N SER A 269 -1.89 27.95 -6.85
CA SER A 269 -2.94 27.83 -7.86
C SER A 269 -3.36 26.37 -8.06
N LYS A 270 -2.39 25.44 -8.15
CA LYS A 270 -2.67 24.00 -8.26
C LYS A 270 -3.39 23.43 -7.04
N ALA A 271 -3.17 23.99 -5.85
CA ALA A 271 -3.86 23.61 -4.63
C ALA A 271 -5.29 24.19 -4.52
N GLY A 272 -5.74 24.98 -5.52
CA GLY A 272 -7.03 25.66 -5.49
C GLY A 272 -7.03 26.95 -4.68
N LEU A 273 -5.84 27.50 -4.38
CA LEU A 273 -5.65 28.71 -3.58
C LEU A 273 -5.17 29.82 -4.51
N THR A 274 -6.09 30.38 -5.30
CA THR A 274 -5.81 31.60 -6.06
C THR A 274 -6.10 32.80 -5.18
N GLY A 275 -5.06 33.63 -4.98
CA GLY A 275 -5.11 35.02 -4.49
C GLY A 275 -6.20 35.37 -3.48
#